data_AF-A0A9E1XSH6-F1
#
_entry.id   AF-A0A9E1XSH6-F1
#
_cell.length_a   1.000
_cell.length_b   1.000
_cell.length_c   1.000
_cell.angle_alpha   90.00
_cell.angle_beta   90.00
_cell.angle_gamma   90.00
#
_symmetry.space_group_name_H-M   'P 1'
#
loop_
_entity.id
_entity.type
_entity.pdbx_description
1 polymer ?
#
loop_
_entity_poly.entity_id
_entity_poly.type
_entity_poly.pdbx_seq_one_letter_code
_entity_poly.pdbx_strand_id
1 'polypeptide(L)'
;MKKEINVADQPWLGFSRIIQITVDGIRYRLFRASVTVAVIAVAVAFLMNILSESLIKRSVAQNTRDRIHRMRLIHNWSARLTSPGNPESLLDEFARSEVGSDMYREVAGMSGFDEAGMKEFHDHAVMAVSYLDFFNSLDYAKRRNLIHTATGIGIFTRLKDEAAMTQFTEGMKNILSVRFVSTYPELDAFLANWEGEQLKLKAVLDARVQAVAKIDTALAGRTIAEALSEAEGEFGETIRNAGFVFEAGTTAGIIAGQARSELDVMRIQESMDSYACKQAIARRENTLPADVNVVLMWQNVDSLRFAKEYLACMVAENEKAVAYQQKMKELDAAEPKEETGAVADKAEGTATEEKDKGTRLDVEGLTAARLVTLAQARDEEASLIRAERLTVGAGEGFMGLGERLAWLLFVSLLVCGIGIANAMLMTVTERFTEIATLKCLGALDGFIMIMFVMESCFLGFVGGVIGSILGALIGLSRMLAAFGLNFAGAIPATDIIVAIVASVIMGMLLAAFAAVLPSFKAARLAPMEAMRIE
;
A
#
# COMPACT_ATOMS: atom_id res chain seq x y z
N MET A 1 -4.70 60.58 -64.54
CA MET A 1 -5.90 59.73 -64.49
C MET A 1 -6.57 59.91 -63.14
N LYS A 2 -7.74 60.56 -63.08
CA LYS A 2 -8.59 60.55 -61.88
C LYS A 2 -9.28 59.18 -61.84
N LYS A 3 -9.05 58.39 -60.79
CA LYS A 3 -9.76 57.13 -60.56
C LYS A 3 -11.19 57.51 -60.16
N GLU A 4 -12.19 57.21 -60.99
CA GLU A 4 -13.59 57.38 -60.61
C GLU A 4 -13.89 56.44 -59.45
N ILE A 5 -14.24 57.01 -58.29
CA ILE A 5 -14.66 56.24 -57.12
C ILE A 5 -16.14 55.94 -57.32
N ASN A 6 -16.45 54.73 -57.80
CA ASN A 6 -17.82 54.24 -57.86
C ASN A 6 -18.25 53.82 -56.44
N VAL A 7 -19.00 54.68 -55.77
CA VAL A 7 -19.59 54.38 -54.46
C VAL A 7 -20.88 53.60 -54.72
N ALA A 8 -20.83 52.28 -54.55
CA ALA A 8 -22.00 51.42 -54.66
C ALA A 8 -23.00 51.72 -53.51
N ASP A 9 -24.30 51.65 -53.80
CA ASP A 9 -25.35 51.83 -52.79
C ASP A 9 -25.22 50.77 -51.67
N GLN A 10 -25.27 51.23 -50.42
CA GLN A 10 -25.23 50.33 -49.26
C GLN A 10 -26.55 49.56 -49.14
N PRO A 11 -26.54 48.21 -49.22
CA PRO A 11 -27.77 47.44 -49.13
C PRO A 11 -28.33 47.48 -47.70
N TRP A 12 -29.58 47.93 -47.56
CA TRP A 12 -30.34 47.77 -46.32
C TRP A 12 -30.66 46.28 -46.13
N LEU A 13 -29.96 45.63 -45.20
CA LEU A 13 -30.22 44.25 -44.83
C LEU A 13 -31.50 44.17 -43.98
N GLY A 14 -32.46 43.33 -44.38
CA GLY A 14 -33.65 43.06 -43.57
C GLY A 14 -33.29 42.39 -42.23
N PHE A 15 -34.09 42.64 -41.20
CA PHE A 15 -33.87 42.15 -39.83
C PHE A 15 -33.60 40.64 -39.73
N SER A 16 -34.33 39.83 -40.52
CA SER A 16 -34.13 38.38 -40.59
C SER A 16 -32.73 37.99 -41.07
N ARG A 17 -32.20 38.70 -42.07
CA ARG A 17 -30.86 38.43 -42.62
C ARG A 17 -29.76 38.87 -41.67
N ILE A 18 -29.99 39.94 -40.90
CA ILE A 18 -29.08 40.38 -39.82
C ILE A 18 -29.00 39.32 -38.73
N ILE A 19 -30.14 38.78 -38.28
CA ILE A 19 -30.17 37.70 -37.29
C ILE A 19 -29.43 36.47 -37.82
N GLN A 20 -29.71 36.06 -39.05
CA GLN A 20 -29.09 34.86 -39.64
C GLN A 20 -27.56 34.99 -39.69
N ILE A 21 -27.03 36.10 -40.21
CA ILE A 21 -25.58 36.36 -40.26
C ILE A 21 -24.97 36.38 -38.85
N THR A 22 -25.67 36.98 -37.88
CA THR A 22 -25.22 37.03 -36.49
C THR A 22 -25.16 35.64 -35.86
N VAL A 23 -26.21 34.84 -36.05
CA VAL A 23 -26.29 33.47 -35.54
C VAL A 23 -25.23 32.57 -36.18
N ASP A 24 -25.04 32.66 -37.49
CA ASP A 24 -24.02 31.88 -38.19
C ASP A 24 -22.61 32.24 -37.67
N GLY A 25 -22.31 33.54 -37.52
CA GLY A 25 -21.05 34.00 -36.94
C GLY A 25 -20.83 33.59 -35.47
N ILE A 26 -21.89 33.50 -34.67
CA ILE A 26 -21.81 32.99 -33.29
C ILE A 26 -21.58 31.47 -33.29
N ARG A 27 -22.29 30.73 -34.14
CA ARG A 27 -22.22 29.27 -34.20
C ARG A 27 -20.83 28.77 -34.56
N TYR A 28 -20.18 29.36 -35.58
CA TYR A 28 -18.82 28.97 -35.96
C TYR A 28 -17.80 29.24 -34.85
N ARG A 29 -17.89 30.41 -34.20
CA ARG A 29 -16.99 30.78 -33.09
C ARG A 29 -17.18 29.89 -31.87
N LEU A 30 -18.43 29.66 -31.45
CA LEU A 30 -18.75 28.77 -30.34
C LEU A 30 -18.35 27.32 -30.62
N PHE A 31 -18.56 26.84 -31.84
CA PHE A 31 -18.18 25.46 -32.20
C PHE A 31 -16.66 25.26 -32.16
N ARG A 32 -15.85 26.21 -32.64
CA ARG A 32 -14.39 26.06 -32.53
C ARG A 32 -13.91 26.18 -31.08
N ALA A 33 -14.45 27.14 -30.34
CA ALA A 33 -14.14 27.29 -28.92
C ALA A 33 -14.48 25.99 -28.17
N SER A 34 -15.62 25.36 -28.45
CA SER A 34 -16.00 24.10 -27.83
C SER A 34 -15.08 22.94 -28.23
N VAL A 35 -14.63 22.87 -29.49
CA VAL A 35 -13.63 21.87 -29.92
C VAL A 35 -12.31 22.06 -29.16
N THR A 36 -11.84 23.30 -29.02
CA THR A 36 -10.58 23.60 -28.30
C THR A 36 -10.69 23.25 -26.82
N VAL A 37 -11.80 23.66 -26.18
CA VAL A 37 -12.12 23.31 -24.79
C VAL A 37 -12.22 21.79 -24.62
N ALA A 38 -12.84 21.07 -25.55
CA ALA A 38 -12.94 19.62 -25.48
C ALA A 38 -11.57 18.93 -25.57
N VAL A 39 -10.70 19.38 -26.49
CA VAL A 39 -9.33 18.86 -26.62
C VAL A 39 -8.52 19.09 -25.33
N ILE A 40 -8.63 20.28 -24.74
CA ILE A 40 -7.99 20.60 -23.45
C ILE A 40 -8.59 19.73 -22.34
N ALA A 41 -9.92 19.63 -22.27
CA ALA A 41 -10.61 18.86 -21.24
C ALA A 41 -10.24 17.38 -21.28
N VAL A 42 -10.09 16.77 -22.46
CA VAL A 42 -9.65 15.37 -22.58
C VAL A 42 -8.22 15.20 -22.09
N ALA A 43 -7.30 16.10 -22.47
CA ALA A 43 -5.91 16.02 -22.02
C ALA A 43 -5.77 16.21 -20.50
N VAL A 44 -6.50 17.19 -19.94
CA VAL A 44 -6.51 17.43 -18.49
C VAL A 44 -7.23 16.31 -17.75
N ALA A 45 -8.29 15.72 -18.32
CA ALA A 45 -8.95 14.54 -17.75
C ALA A 45 -8.02 13.33 -17.72
N PHE A 46 -7.22 13.12 -18.77
CA PHE A 46 -6.23 12.05 -18.80
C PHE A 46 -5.13 12.26 -17.74
N LEU A 47 -4.58 13.47 -17.65
CA LEU A 47 -3.63 13.85 -16.60
C LEU A 47 -4.23 13.63 -15.20
N MET A 48 -5.43 14.15 -14.96
CA MET A 48 -6.08 14.06 -13.65
C MET A 48 -6.48 12.62 -13.31
N ASN A 49 -6.90 11.81 -14.27
CA ASN A 49 -7.15 10.38 -14.06
C ASN A 49 -5.88 9.67 -13.58
N ILE A 50 -4.75 9.94 -14.23
CA ILE A 50 -3.45 9.36 -13.86
C ILE A 50 -2.99 9.83 -12.47
N LEU A 51 -3.11 11.14 -12.17
CA LEU A 51 -2.75 11.68 -10.86
C LEU A 51 -3.64 11.12 -9.75
N SER A 52 -4.96 11.09 -9.96
CA SER A 52 -5.93 10.52 -9.02
C SER A 52 -5.61 9.06 -8.74
N GLU A 53 -5.34 8.26 -9.78
CA GLU A 53 -4.96 6.86 -9.64
C GLU A 53 -3.67 6.69 -8.83
N SER A 54 -2.63 7.49 -9.09
CA SER A 54 -1.37 7.43 -8.35
C SER A 54 -1.54 7.82 -6.87
N LEU A 55 -2.24 8.92 -6.60
CA LEU A 55 -2.48 9.41 -5.24
C LEU A 55 -3.30 8.41 -4.41
N ILE A 56 -4.38 7.87 -5.00
CA ILE A 56 -5.21 6.88 -4.33
C ILE A 56 -4.40 5.61 -4.07
N LYS A 57 -3.67 5.09 -5.07
CA LYS A 57 -2.82 3.91 -4.87
C LYS A 57 -1.78 4.12 -3.77
N ARG A 58 -1.13 5.29 -3.72
CA ARG A 58 -0.14 5.60 -2.69
C ARG A 58 -0.75 5.64 -1.29
N SER A 59 -1.90 6.30 -1.14
CA SER A 59 -2.63 6.37 0.13
C SER A 59 -3.12 5.00 0.58
N VAL A 60 -3.70 4.21 -0.32
CA VAL A 60 -4.10 2.82 -0.05
C VAL A 60 -2.88 1.98 0.32
N ALA A 61 -1.75 2.12 -0.39
CA ALA A 61 -0.53 1.39 -0.08
C ALA A 61 0.00 1.68 1.32
N GLN A 62 -0.06 2.95 1.76
CA GLN A 62 0.36 3.35 3.11
C GLN A 62 -0.60 2.78 4.16
N ASN A 63 -1.90 2.98 3.99
CA ASN A 63 -2.91 2.49 4.91
C ASN A 63 -2.88 0.95 5.03
N THR A 64 -2.78 0.25 3.89
CA THR A 64 -2.64 -1.20 3.86
C THR A 64 -1.36 -1.66 4.57
N ARG A 65 -0.22 -1.01 4.35
CA ARG A 65 1.03 -1.34 5.07
C ARG A 65 0.88 -1.18 6.57
N ASP A 66 0.32 -0.08 7.04
CA ASP A 66 0.14 0.19 8.47
C ASP A 66 -0.79 -0.85 9.11
N ARG A 67 -1.86 -1.23 8.41
CA ARG A 67 -2.82 -2.23 8.87
C ARG A 67 -2.22 -3.63 8.89
N ILE A 68 -1.51 -4.03 7.84
CA ILE A 68 -0.79 -5.31 7.79
C ILE A 68 0.26 -5.38 8.91
N HIS A 69 1.01 -4.30 9.13
CA HIS A 69 1.98 -4.21 10.22
C HIS A 69 1.30 -4.44 11.58
N ARG A 70 0.18 -3.75 11.83
CA ARG A 70 -0.61 -3.97 13.06
C ARG A 70 -1.11 -5.41 13.17
N MET A 71 -1.63 -6.01 12.11
CA MET A 71 -2.12 -7.40 12.13
C MET A 71 -1.03 -8.43 12.43
N ARG A 72 0.20 -8.17 12.00
CA ARG A 72 1.34 -9.07 12.24
C ARG A 72 2.01 -8.86 13.60
N LEU A 73 1.54 -7.91 14.43
CA LEU A 73 2.17 -7.62 15.72
C LEU A 73 2.27 -8.85 16.61
N ILE A 74 1.19 -9.60 16.81
CA ILE A 74 1.22 -10.83 17.60
C ILE A 74 2.23 -11.85 17.08
N HIS A 75 2.30 -12.07 15.77
CA HIS A 75 3.24 -13.02 15.17
C HIS A 75 4.69 -12.56 15.34
N ASN A 76 4.95 -11.26 15.13
CA ASN A 76 6.28 -10.67 15.32
C ASN A 76 6.71 -10.76 16.79
N TRP A 77 5.82 -10.44 17.74
CA TRP A 77 6.10 -10.55 19.16
C TRP A 77 6.24 -12.00 19.62
N SER A 78 5.36 -12.90 19.16
CA SER A 78 5.48 -14.34 19.41
C SER A 78 6.85 -14.87 18.97
N ALA A 79 7.31 -14.51 17.76
CA ALA A 79 8.64 -14.88 17.29
C ALA A 79 9.78 -14.28 18.14
N ARG A 80 9.68 -12.99 18.51
CA ARG A 80 10.68 -12.31 19.35
C ARG A 80 10.78 -12.88 20.78
N LEU A 81 9.66 -13.34 21.34
CA LEU A 81 9.60 -13.87 22.71
C LEU A 81 9.98 -15.35 22.78
N THR A 82 9.92 -16.08 21.66
CA THR A 82 10.26 -17.51 21.58
C THR A 82 11.64 -17.77 20.97
N SER A 83 12.17 -16.82 20.19
CA SER A 83 13.47 -16.93 19.55
C SER A 83 14.32 -15.68 19.83
N PRO A 84 15.54 -15.83 20.38
CA PRO A 84 16.44 -14.70 20.65
C PRO A 84 17.00 -14.06 19.37
N GLY A 85 16.81 -14.69 18.19
CA GLY A 85 17.34 -14.25 16.91
C GLY A 85 18.78 -14.70 16.68
N ASN A 86 19.41 -14.13 15.65
CA ASN A 86 20.82 -14.34 15.36
C ASN A 86 21.56 -12.98 15.31
N PRO A 87 22.91 -12.98 15.37
CA PRO A 87 23.68 -11.73 15.38
C PRO A 87 23.40 -10.84 14.17
N GLU A 88 23.21 -11.42 12.99
CA GLU A 88 22.96 -10.67 11.75
C GLU A 88 21.59 -9.99 11.76
N SER A 89 20.54 -10.69 12.20
CA SER A 89 19.19 -10.15 12.31
C SER A 89 19.12 -9.06 13.37
N LEU A 90 19.82 -9.22 14.51
CA LEU A 90 19.87 -8.20 15.56
C LEU A 90 20.63 -6.96 15.08
N LEU A 91 21.73 -7.15 14.35
CA LEU A 91 22.51 -6.07 13.76
C LEU A 91 21.65 -5.29 12.73
N ASP A 92 20.95 -5.99 11.84
CA ASP A 92 20.06 -5.39 10.84
C ASP A 92 18.89 -4.64 11.49
N GLU A 93 18.21 -5.28 12.45
CA GLU A 93 17.10 -4.72 13.21
C GLU A 93 17.52 -3.44 13.97
N PHE A 94 18.68 -3.46 14.62
CA PHE A 94 19.19 -2.32 15.38
C PHE A 94 19.70 -1.19 14.50
N ALA A 95 20.42 -1.49 13.42
CA ALA A 95 20.91 -0.48 12.48
C ALA A 95 19.79 0.28 11.76
N ARG A 96 18.69 -0.40 11.44
CA ARG A 96 17.53 0.22 10.77
C ARG A 96 16.61 0.95 11.73
N SER A 97 16.84 0.84 13.05
CA SER A 97 16.02 1.48 14.06
C SER A 97 16.39 2.96 14.24
N GLU A 98 15.40 3.83 14.47
CA GLU A 98 15.67 5.24 14.79
C GLU A 98 16.18 5.37 16.24
N VAL A 99 17.03 6.37 16.48
CA VAL A 99 17.49 6.69 17.85
C VAL A 99 16.29 7.06 18.71
N GLY A 100 16.12 6.35 19.84
CA GLY A 100 14.98 6.51 20.74
C GLY A 100 13.77 5.64 20.42
N SER A 101 13.81 4.85 19.34
CA SER A 101 12.79 3.82 19.06
C SER A 101 12.75 2.73 20.15
N ASP A 102 11.68 1.93 20.16
CA ASP A 102 11.52 0.81 21.10
C ASP A 102 12.68 -0.18 21.03
N MET A 103 13.15 -0.49 19.81
CA MET A 103 14.31 -1.34 19.58
C MET A 103 15.57 -0.74 20.18
N TYR A 104 15.80 0.56 19.97
CA TYR A 104 16.96 1.25 20.52
C TYR A 104 16.95 1.25 22.06
N ARG A 105 15.77 1.51 22.66
CA ARG A 105 15.57 1.47 24.12
C ARG A 105 15.76 0.07 24.69
N GLU A 106 15.30 -0.96 23.97
CA GLU A 106 15.46 -2.36 24.35
C GLU A 106 16.93 -2.77 24.37
N VAL A 107 17.66 -2.48 23.29
CA VAL A 107 19.10 -2.77 23.21
C VAL A 107 19.86 -2.01 24.29
N ALA A 108 19.52 -0.75 24.55
CA ALA A 108 20.11 0.03 25.66
C ALA A 108 19.88 -0.62 27.03
N GLY A 109 18.65 -1.09 27.29
CA GLY A 109 18.31 -1.76 28.56
C GLY A 109 19.00 -3.11 28.72
N MET A 110 19.20 -3.85 27.63
CA MET A 110 19.82 -5.18 27.64
C MET A 110 21.36 -5.13 27.62
N SER A 111 21.94 -4.09 27.01
CA SER A 111 23.40 -3.95 26.85
C SER A 111 24.09 -3.39 28.09
N GLY A 112 23.39 -2.53 28.85
CA GLY A 112 23.99 -1.78 29.96
C GLY A 112 25.01 -0.74 29.51
N PHE A 113 25.01 -0.36 28.23
CA PHE A 113 25.91 0.67 27.69
C PHE A 113 25.45 2.07 28.14
N ASP A 114 26.41 2.99 28.25
CA ASP A 114 26.10 4.41 28.44
C ASP A 114 25.57 5.05 27.15
N GLU A 115 25.05 6.27 27.24
CA GLU A 115 24.42 6.96 26.09
C GLU A 115 25.42 7.17 24.93
N ALA A 116 26.68 7.45 25.26
CA ALA A 116 27.75 7.62 24.28
C ALA A 116 28.11 6.30 23.60
N GLY A 117 28.30 5.22 24.35
CA GLY A 117 28.60 3.89 23.83
C GLY A 117 27.45 3.28 23.03
N MET A 118 26.19 3.59 23.38
CA MET A 118 25.02 3.20 22.60
C MET A 118 25.00 3.87 21.22
N LYS A 119 25.29 5.18 21.18
CA LYS A 119 25.34 5.92 19.92
C LYS A 119 26.47 5.42 19.02
N GLU A 120 27.67 5.21 19.58
CA GLU A 120 28.80 4.65 18.85
C GLU A 120 28.49 3.25 18.29
N PHE A 121 27.88 2.39 19.10
CA PHE A 121 27.45 1.06 18.67
C PHE A 121 26.42 1.14 17.53
N HIS A 122 25.46 2.07 17.62
CA HIS A 122 24.47 2.27 16.57
C HIS A 122 25.09 2.77 15.26
N ASP A 123 25.97 3.76 15.33
CA ASP A 123 26.68 4.30 14.15
C ASP A 123 27.53 3.20 13.47
N HIS A 124 28.21 2.36 14.24
CA HIS A 124 28.94 1.20 13.72
C HIS A 124 28.01 0.12 13.13
N ALA A 125 26.85 -0.13 13.74
CA ALA A 125 25.86 -1.06 13.21
C ALA A 125 25.28 -0.59 11.86
N VAL A 126 24.96 0.71 11.73
CA VAL A 126 24.53 1.34 10.48
C VAL A 126 25.59 1.17 9.39
N MET A 127 26.86 1.42 9.71
CA MET A 127 27.96 1.22 8.77
C MET A 127 28.10 -0.24 8.34
N ALA A 128 28.02 -1.18 9.29
CA ALA A 128 28.11 -2.61 9.03
C ALA A 128 26.99 -3.07 8.07
N VAL A 129 25.74 -2.68 8.34
CA VAL A 129 24.60 -3.04 7.48
C VAL A 129 24.73 -2.41 6.11
N SER A 130 25.23 -1.18 6.01
CA SER A 130 25.50 -0.55 4.71
C SER A 130 26.50 -1.33 3.87
N TYR A 131 27.55 -1.89 4.49
CA TYR A 131 28.50 -2.78 3.81
C TYR A 131 27.87 -4.12 3.42
N LEU A 132 27.05 -4.72 4.29
CA LEU A 132 26.34 -5.97 3.96
C LEU A 132 25.35 -5.78 2.80
N ASP A 133 24.59 -4.68 2.81
CA ASP A 133 23.64 -4.31 1.75
C ASP A 133 24.36 -4.10 0.42
N PHE A 134 25.55 -3.48 0.43
CA PHE A 134 26.41 -3.42 -0.77
C PHE A 134 26.70 -4.82 -1.32
N PHE A 135 27.20 -5.75 -0.50
CA PHE A 135 27.52 -7.09 -0.96
C PHE A 135 26.28 -7.91 -1.39
N ASN A 136 25.13 -7.67 -0.76
CA ASN A 136 23.87 -8.31 -1.08
C ASN A 136 23.23 -7.75 -2.36
N SER A 137 23.53 -6.50 -2.73
CA SER A 137 23.05 -5.88 -3.98
C SER A 137 23.76 -6.40 -5.24
N LEU A 138 24.91 -7.08 -5.07
CA LEU A 138 25.70 -7.59 -6.18
C LEU A 138 25.13 -8.91 -6.72
N ASP A 139 25.26 -9.10 -8.04
CA ASP A 139 25.05 -10.41 -8.63
C ASP A 139 26.06 -11.43 -8.09
N TYR A 140 25.69 -12.71 -8.20
CA TYR A 140 26.48 -13.82 -7.67
C TYR A 140 27.93 -13.83 -8.16
N ALA A 141 28.18 -13.51 -9.44
CA ALA A 141 29.53 -13.54 -10.01
C ALA A 141 30.42 -12.42 -9.45
N LYS A 142 29.90 -11.19 -9.39
CA LYS A 142 30.61 -10.05 -8.78
C LYS A 142 30.87 -10.30 -7.30
N ARG A 143 29.86 -10.73 -6.55
CA ARG A 143 29.98 -11.06 -5.14
C ARG A 143 31.05 -12.13 -4.92
N ARG A 144 31.01 -13.22 -5.71
CA ARG A 144 31.99 -14.31 -5.65
C ARG A 144 33.41 -13.83 -5.91
N ASN A 145 33.62 -12.95 -6.88
CA ASN A 145 34.94 -12.41 -7.19
C ASN A 145 35.50 -11.54 -6.06
N LEU A 146 34.65 -10.80 -5.35
CA LEU A 146 35.07 -9.90 -4.29
C LEU A 146 35.32 -10.60 -2.95
N ILE A 147 34.41 -11.50 -2.53
CA ILE A 147 34.38 -12.05 -1.16
C ILE A 147 34.29 -13.59 -1.13
N HIS A 148 34.44 -14.25 -2.27
CA HIS A 148 34.42 -15.71 -2.40
C HIS A 148 33.15 -16.38 -1.83
N THR A 149 33.28 -17.20 -0.78
CA THR A 149 32.18 -17.93 -0.12
C THR A 149 31.64 -17.20 1.10
N ALA A 150 32.21 -16.05 1.49
CA ALA A 150 31.81 -15.39 2.73
C ALA A 150 30.39 -14.82 2.63
N THR A 151 29.63 -14.99 3.70
CA THR A 151 28.24 -14.53 3.81
C THR A 151 28.04 -13.80 5.13
N GLY A 152 27.15 -12.80 5.10
CA GLY A 152 26.75 -12.03 6.27
C GLY A 152 27.93 -11.44 7.03
N ILE A 153 27.90 -11.50 8.36
CA ILE A 153 28.94 -10.95 9.24
C ILE A 153 30.31 -11.59 8.99
N GLY A 154 30.35 -12.85 8.51
CA GLY A 154 31.60 -13.53 8.17
C GLY A 154 32.42 -12.85 7.05
N ILE A 155 31.80 -11.93 6.29
CA ILE A 155 32.50 -11.10 5.31
C ILE A 155 33.54 -10.21 5.99
N PHE A 156 33.23 -9.62 7.14
CA PHE A 156 34.15 -8.74 7.85
C PHE A 156 35.35 -9.50 8.39
N THR A 157 35.13 -10.70 8.92
CA THR A 157 36.22 -11.58 9.37
C THR A 157 37.12 -11.98 8.20
N ARG A 158 36.55 -12.22 7.01
CA ARG A 158 37.34 -12.49 5.80
C ARG A 158 38.15 -11.27 5.37
N LEU A 159 37.53 -10.08 5.32
CA LEU A 159 38.20 -8.86 4.86
C LEU A 159 39.34 -8.41 5.77
N LYS A 160 39.41 -8.90 7.01
CA LYS A 160 40.56 -8.68 7.90
C LYS A 160 41.84 -9.41 7.42
N ASP A 161 41.72 -10.46 6.60
CA ASP A 161 42.86 -11.14 5.99
C ASP A 161 43.44 -10.30 4.85
N GLU A 162 44.75 -10.06 4.88
CA GLU A 162 45.46 -9.20 3.91
C GLU A 162 45.30 -9.71 2.46
N ALA A 163 45.30 -11.03 2.28
CA ALA A 163 45.08 -11.65 0.98
C ALA A 163 43.66 -11.39 0.44
N ALA A 164 42.65 -11.49 1.31
CA ALA A 164 41.27 -11.22 0.96
C ALA A 164 41.00 -9.73 0.72
N MET A 165 41.62 -8.83 1.49
CA MET A 165 41.53 -7.38 1.27
C MET A 165 42.17 -6.97 -0.06
N THR A 166 43.28 -7.60 -0.42
CA THR A 166 43.93 -7.40 -1.73
C THR A 166 43.01 -7.86 -2.86
N GLN A 167 42.43 -9.06 -2.74
CA GLN A 167 41.44 -9.59 -3.70
C GLN A 167 40.24 -8.64 -3.85
N PHE A 168 39.70 -8.13 -2.75
CA PHE A 168 38.58 -7.19 -2.75
C PHE A 168 38.95 -5.89 -3.48
N THR A 169 40.09 -5.28 -3.12
CA THR A 169 40.54 -4.00 -3.68
C THR A 169 40.85 -4.12 -5.17
N GLU A 170 41.47 -5.22 -5.61
CA GLU A 170 41.74 -5.48 -7.02
C GLU A 170 40.46 -5.79 -7.79
N GLY A 171 39.56 -6.60 -7.23
CA GLY A 171 38.25 -6.88 -7.80
C GLY A 171 37.41 -5.62 -8.00
N MET A 172 37.44 -4.69 -7.04
CA MET A 172 36.77 -3.39 -7.16
C MET A 172 37.34 -2.52 -8.28
N LYS A 173 38.66 -2.53 -8.51
CA LYS A 173 39.28 -1.81 -9.64
C LYS A 173 38.82 -2.35 -11.00
N ASN A 174 38.54 -3.65 -11.08
CA ASN A 174 38.12 -4.30 -12.32
C ASN A 174 36.63 -4.10 -12.64
N ILE A 175 35.81 -3.68 -11.67
CA ILE A 175 34.35 -3.49 -11.84
C ILE A 175 34.01 -2.00 -11.87
N LEU A 176 34.17 -1.37 -13.04
CA LEU A 176 33.91 0.08 -13.24
C LEU A 176 32.46 0.50 -12.99
N SER A 177 31.50 -0.43 -13.05
CA SER A 177 30.07 -0.17 -12.88
C SER A 177 29.61 -0.15 -11.42
N VAL A 178 30.48 -0.51 -10.47
CA VAL A 178 30.12 -0.65 -9.06
C VAL A 178 31.00 0.28 -8.23
N ARG A 179 30.35 1.11 -7.40
CA ARG A 179 31.04 2.01 -6.47
C ARG A 179 30.87 1.46 -5.05
N PHE A 180 31.97 1.35 -4.32
CA PHE A 180 31.91 0.99 -2.90
C PHE A 180 31.31 2.13 -2.07
N VAL A 181 30.67 1.77 -0.97
CA VAL A 181 29.90 2.70 -0.13
C VAL A 181 30.80 3.70 0.61
N SER A 182 31.99 3.26 1.03
CA SER A 182 32.95 4.08 1.79
C SER A 182 34.33 4.12 1.13
N THR A 183 35.28 4.79 1.78
CA THR A 183 36.70 4.75 1.39
C THR A 183 37.43 3.56 2.02
N TYR A 184 38.53 3.12 1.40
CA TYR A 184 39.33 1.99 1.94
C TYR A 184 39.89 2.26 3.36
N PRO A 185 40.39 3.47 3.71
CA PRO A 185 40.81 3.76 5.08
C PRO A 185 39.68 3.69 6.09
N GLU A 186 38.46 4.11 5.72
CA GLU A 186 37.28 3.99 6.59
C GLU A 186 36.89 2.52 6.79
N LEU A 187 36.95 1.70 5.73
CA LEU A 187 36.73 0.26 5.83
C LEU A 187 37.76 -0.40 6.76
N ASP A 188 39.02 -0.04 6.63
CA ASP A 188 40.10 -0.58 7.47
C ASP A 188 39.91 -0.20 8.95
N ALA A 189 39.58 1.07 9.23
CA ALA A 189 39.26 1.54 10.57
C ALA A 189 38.04 0.82 11.17
N PHE A 190 37.00 0.57 10.37
CA PHE A 190 35.84 -0.21 10.78
C PHE A 190 36.22 -1.65 11.12
N LEU A 191 37.01 -2.32 10.26
CA LEU A 191 37.43 -3.71 10.47
C LEU A 191 38.36 -3.86 11.68
N ALA A 192 39.16 -2.85 12.00
CA ALA A 192 39.99 -2.83 13.21
C ALA A 192 39.15 -2.87 14.50
N ASN A 193 38.00 -2.19 14.51
CA ASN A 193 37.09 -2.13 15.67
C ASN A 193 36.05 -3.27 15.69
N TRP A 194 35.91 -4.03 14.60
CA TRP A 194 34.85 -5.00 14.41
C TRP A 194 34.78 -6.09 15.50
N GLU A 195 35.92 -6.57 16.02
CA GLU A 195 35.92 -7.56 17.11
C GLU A 195 35.30 -7.02 18.40
N GLY A 196 35.51 -5.73 18.71
CA GLY A 196 34.86 -5.07 19.83
C GLY A 196 33.35 -4.96 19.63
N GLU A 197 32.92 -4.62 18.42
CA GLU A 197 31.50 -4.55 18.06
C GLU A 197 30.82 -5.92 18.07
N GLN A 198 31.52 -6.98 17.65
CA GLN A 198 31.03 -8.36 17.77
C GLN A 198 30.83 -8.77 19.23
N LEU A 199 31.71 -8.35 20.14
CA LEU A 199 31.54 -8.62 21.58
C LEU A 199 30.33 -7.87 22.14
N LYS A 200 30.14 -6.60 21.78
CA LYS A 200 28.94 -5.83 22.17
C LYS A 200 27.66 -6.49 21.65
N LEU A 201 27.63 -6.86 20.37
CA LEU A 201 26.49 -7.55 19.75
C LEU A 201 26.20 -8.89 20.42
N LYS A 202 27.24 -9.66 20.76
CA LYS A 202 27.11 -10.92 21.49
C LYS A 202 26.53 -10.71 22.89
N ALA A 203 26.99 -9.68 23.62
CA ALA A 203 26.46 -9.39 24.95
C ALA A 203 24.95 -9.09 24.92
N VAL A 204 24.49 -8.32 23.93
CA VAL A 204 23.05 -8.05 23.73
C VAL A 204 22.30 -9.34 23.38
N LEU A 205 22.86 -10.19 22.52
CA LEU A 205 22.24 -11.47 22.18
C LEU A 205 22.16 -12.41 23.39
N ASP A 206 23.22 -12.50 24.19
CA ASP A 206 23.25 -13.30 25.42
C ASP A 206 22.19 -12.79 26.43
N ALA A 207 22.01 -11.48 26.53
CA ALA A 207 20.93 -10.87 27.32
C ALA A 207 19.54 -11.24 26.78
N ARG A 208 19.33 -11.22 25.45
CA ARG A 208 18.08 -11.70 24.82
C ARG A 208 17.83 -13.17 25.08
N VAL A 209 18.85 -14.03 25.01
CA VAL A 209 18.74 -15.45 25.34
C VAL A 209 18.26 -15.65 26.78
N GLN A 210 18.81 -14.90 27.73
CA GLN A 210 18.36 -14.95 29.12
C GLN A 210 16.93 -14.42 29.30
N ALA A 211 16.56 -13.37 28.58
CA ALA A 211 15.21 -12.82 28.60
C ALA A 211 14.17 -13.81 28.06
N VAL A 212 14.45 -14.45 26.92
CA VAL A 212 13.62 -15.50 26.33
C VAL A 212 13.51 -16.71 27.25
N ALA A 213 14.61 -17.13 27.90
CA ALA A 213 14.56 -18.24 28.85
C ALA A 213 13.65 -17.93 30.07
N LYS A 214 13.66 -16.68 30.58
CA LYS A 214 12.72 -16.26 31.63
C LYS A 214 11.27 -16.35 31.17
N ILE A 215 10.99 -15.93 29.93
CA ILE A 215 9.64 -16.02 29.35
C ILE A 215 9.22 -17.47 29.19
N ASP A 216 10.10 -18.34 28.67
CA ASP A 216 9.83 -19.76 28.50
C ASP A 216 9.47 -20.43 29.84
N THR A 217 10.19 -20.11 30.91
CA THR A 217 9.82 -20.58 32.26
C THR A 217 8.46 -20.07 32.73
N ALA A 218 8.07 -18.84 32.36
CA ALA A 218 6.79 -18.25 32.71
C ALA A 218 5.61 -18.81 31.88
N LEU A 219 5.87 -19.39 30.70
CA LEU A 219 4.82 -20.05 29.91
C LEU A 219 4.26 -21.29 30.61
N ALA A 220 5.05 -21.96 31.47
CA ALA A 220 4.61 -23.09 32.29
C ALA A 220 3.85 -24.20 31.50
N GLY A 221 4.22 -24.41 30.23
CA GLY A 221 3.59 -25.39 29.33
C GLY A 221 2.37 -24.89 28.55
N ARG A 222 1.93 -23.65 28.77
CA ARG A 222 0.91 -22.96 27.95
C ARG A 222 1.48 -22.59 26.58
N THR A 223 0.61 -22.42 25.59
CA THR A 223 1.04 -21.86 24.31
C THR A 223 1.35 -20.35 24.46
N ILE A 224 2.24 -19.82 23.61
CA ILE A 224 2.55 -18.38 23.62
C ILE A 224 1.32 -17.51 23.35
N ALA A 225 0.38 -17.99 22.51
CA ALA A 225 -0.89 -17.30 22.24
C ALA A 225 -1.78 -17.23 23.49
N GLU A 226 -1.87 -18.32 24.27
CA GLU A 226 -2.59 -18.33 25.55
C GLU A 226 -1.99 -17.32 26.53
N ALA A 227 -0.67 -17.30 26.70
CA ALA A 227 -0.02 -16.37 27.60
C ALA A 227 -0.17 -14.90 27.13
N LEU A 228 -0.05 -14.65 25.83
CA LEU A 228 -0.24 -13.31 25.25
C LEU A 228 -1.69 -12.80 25.35
N SER A 229 -2.69 -13.67 25.51
CA SER A 229 -4.08 -13.27 25.76
C SER A 229 -4.26 -12.49 27.08
N GLU A 230 -3.30 -12.65 28.00
CA GLU A 230 -3.18 -11.99 29.30
C GLU A 230 -2.06 -10.94 29.30
N ALA A 231 -1.61 -10.47 28.13
CA ALA A 231 -0.50 -9.52 28.01
C ALA A 231 -0.75 -8.14 28.68
N GLU A 232 -1.99 -7.79 29.02
CA GLU A 232 -2.29 -6.60 29.84
C GLU A 232 -2.04 -6.81 31.35
N GLY A 233 -1.98 -8.07 31.80
CA GLY A 233 -1.81 -8.46 33.20
C GLY A 233 -0.39 -8.92 33.54
N GLU A 234 -0.29 -9.96 34.37
CA GLU A 234 0.96 -10.49 34.95
C GLU A 234 1.97 -10.95 33.89
N PHE A 235 1.51 -11.55 32.79
CA PHE A 235 2.40 -11.97 31.70
C PHE A 235 3.05 -10.77 31.00
N GLY A 236 2.30 -9.68 30.82
CA GLY A 236 2.85 -8.42 30.29
C GLY A 236 3.92 -7.82 31.20
N GLU A 237 3.73 -7.89 32.51
CA GLU A 237 4.75 -7.47 33.48
C GLU A 237 6.00 -8.35 33.40
N THR A 238 5.81 -9.66 33.21
CA THR A 238 6.92 -10.60 33.02
C THR A 238 7.74 -10.26 31.78
N ILE A 239 7.10 -9.93 30.65
CA ILE A 239 7.77 -9.48 29.42
C ILE A 239 8.60 -8.21 29.68
N ARG A 240 8.02 -7.21 30.38
CA ARG A 240 8.72 -5.97 30.74
C ARG A 240 9.89 -6.23 31.69
N ASN A 241 9.71 -7.07 32.70
CA ASN A 241 10.74 -7.44 33.66
C ASN A 241 11.86 -8.28 33.03
N ALA A 242 11.59 -8.97 31.92
CA ALA A 242 12.59 -9.65 31.12
C ALA A 242 13.47 -8.70 30.30
N GLY A 243 13.08 -7.43 30.16
CA GLY A 243 13.86 -6.37 29.50
C GLY A 243 13.31 -5.92 28.15
N PHE A 244 12.17 -6.45 27.69
CA PHE A 244 11.54 -6.03 26.44
C PHE A 244 10.75 -4.73 26.60
N VAL A 245 10.82 -3.86 25.60
CA VAL A 245 10.04 -2.62 25.57
C VAL A 245 8.60 -2.93 25.15
N PHE A 246 7.78 -3.30 26.13
CA PHE A 246 6.40 -3.76 25.93
C PHE A 246 5.39 -2.82 26.61
N GLU A 247 5.01 -1.77 25.89
CA GLU A 247 4.14 -0.70 26.41
C GLU A 247 2.74 -1.20 26.77
N ALA A 248 2.33 -0.97 28.02
CA ALA A 248 1.08 -1.49 28.58
C ALA A 248 -0.19 -0.88 27.96
N GLY A 249 -0.14 0.39 27.54
CA GLY A 249 -1.33 1.11 27.04
C GLY A 249 -1.59 0.97 25.54
N THR A 250 -0.59 0.56 24.75
CA THR A 250 -0.62 0.56 23.29
C THR A 250 -0.39 -0.85 22.75
N THR A 251 0.80 -1.40 22.98
CA THR A 251 1.24 -2.69 22.42
C THR A 251 0.58 -3.87 23.10
N ALA A 252 0.52 -3.87 24.44
CA ALA A 252 -0.02 -4.98 25.22
C ALA A 252 -1.50 -5.27 24.93
N GLY A 253 -2.35 -4.23 24.88
CA GLY A 253 -3.78 -4.40 24.62
C GLY A 253 -4.09 -4.88 23.20
N ILE A 254 -3.35 -4.39 22.20
CA ILE A 254 -3.49 -4.86 20.81
C ILE A 254 -3.13 -6.35 20.71
N ILE A 255 -2.01 -6.75 21.30
CA ILE A 255 -1.54 -8.14 21.26
C ILE A 255 -2.46 -9.06 22.06
N ALA A 256 -2.93 -8.64 23.24
CA ALA A 256 -3.91 -9.41 24.01
C ALA A 256 -5.21 -9.63 23.21
N GLY A 257 -5.72 -8.58 22.55
CA GLY A 257 -6.89 -8.69 21.67
C GLY A 257 -6.65 -9.62 20.47
N GLN A 258 -5.48 -9.55 19.84
CA GLN A 258 -5.10 -10.44 18.75
C GLN A 258 -4.98 -11.90 19.22
N ALA A 259 -4.34 -12.13 20.36
CA ALA A 259 -4.16 -13.46 20.94
C ALA A 259 -5.49 -14.12 21.27
N ARG A 260 -6.41 -13.39 21.92
CA ARG A 260 -7.79 -13.87 22.16
C ARG A 260 -8.50 -14.19 20.85
N SER A 261 -8.29 -13.39 19.81
CA SER A 261 -8.91 -13.61 18.50
C SER A 261 -8.34 -14.86 17.79
N GLU A 262 -7.03 -15.11 17.88
CA GLU A 262 -6.41 -16.32 17.34
C GLU A 262 -6.90 -17.58 18.06
N LEU A 263 -7.00 -17.53 19.40
CA LEU A 263 -7.56 -18.64 20.19
C LEU A 263 -9.02 -18.89 19.84
N ASP A 264 -9.86 -17.85 19.75
CA ASP A 264 -11.25 -17.98 19.32
C ASP A 264 -11.34 -18.61 17.91
N VAL A 265 -10.46 -18.21 16.99
CA VAL A 265 -10.41 -18.77 15.63
C VAL A 265 -10.01 -20.25 15.65
N MET A 266 -9.04 -20.65 16.48
CA MET A 266 -8.66 -22.06 16.65
C MET A 266 -9.84 -22.88 17.18
N ARG A 267 -10.48 -22.43 18.27
CA ARG A 267 -11.66 -23.08 18.88
C ARG A 267 -12.81 -23.26 17.90
N ILE A 268 -13.09 -22.24 17.08
CA ILE A 268 -14.12 -22.32 16.04
C ILE A 268 -13.70 -23.30 14.94
N GLN A 269 -12.43 -23.33 14.54
CA GLN A 269 -11.96 -24.29 13.53
C GLN A 269 -12.01 -25.74 14.02
N GLU A 270 -11.74 -26.00 15.30
CA GLU A 270 -11.91 -27.33 15.91
C GLU A 270 -13.36 -27.82 15.84
N SER A 271 -14.35 -26.90 15.85
CA SER A 271 -15.75 -27.29 15.65
C SER A 271 -16.01 -27.92 14.28
N MET A 272 -15.12 -27.69 13.30
CA MET A 272 -15.16 -28.38 12.02
C MET A 272 -14.75 -29.83 12.09
N ASP A 273 -14.31 -30.37 13.23
CA ASP A 273 -14.17 -31.81 13.40
C ASP A 273 -15.51 -32.48 13.75
N SER A 274 -16.46 -31.72 14.29
CA SER A 274 -17.82 -32.23 14.56
C SER A 274 -18.65 -32.35 13.28
N TYR A 275 -19.19 -33.54 13.05
CA TYR A 275 -20.13 -33.80 11.95
C TYR A 275 -21.40 -32.94 12.06
N ALA A 276 -21.89 -32.65 13.27
CA ALA A 276 -23.09 -31.85 13.47
C ALA A 276 -22.90 -30.40 13.02
N CYS A 277 -21.75 -29.80 13.35
CA CYS A 277 -21.38 -28.45 12.92
C CYS A 277 -21.21 -28.40 11.38
N LYS A 278 -20.59 -29.40 10.75
CA LYS A 278 -20.57 -29.52 9.27
C LYS A 278 -21.96 -29.62 8.69
N GLN A 279 -22.83 -30.43 9.30
CA GLN A 279 -24.21 -30.63 8.82
C GLN A 279 -25.04 -29.34 8.90
N ALA A 280 -24.83 -28.51 9.92
CA ALA A 280 -25.51 -27.22 10.05
C ALA A 280 -25.18 -26.27 8.88
N ILE A 281 -23.91 -26.23 8.46
CA ILE A 281 -23.47 -25.44 7.30
C ILE A 281 -23.96 -26.07 5.99
N ALA A 282 -23.84 -27.38 5.85
CA ALA A 282 -24.27 -28.14 4.66
C ALA A 282 -25.75 -27.92 4.32
N ARG A 283 -26.62 -27.88 5.34
CA ARG A 283 -28.06 -27.61 5.17
C ARG A 283 -28.34 -26.21 4.60
N ARG A 284 -27.51 -25.23 4.95
CA ARG A 284 -27.68 -23.85 4.48
C ARG A 284 -27.19 -23.69 3.03
N GLU A 285 -26.05 -24.29 2.72
CA GLU A 285 -25.41 -24.19 1.40
C GLU A 285 -25.94 -25.22 0.39
N ASN A 286 -26.85 -26.11 0.81
CA ASN A 286 -27.35 -27.22 0.00
C ASN A 286 -26.21 -28.09 -0.58
N THR A 287 -25.23 -28.40 0.26
CA THR A 287 -24.03 -29.20 -0.07
C THR A 287 -23.96 -30.46 0.78
N LEU A 288 -23.06 -31.39 0.45
CA LEU A 288 -22.81 -32.55 1.29
C LEU A 288 -21.94 -32.15 2.49
N PRO A 289 -22.14 -32.70 3.70
CA PRO A 289 -21.29 -32.42 4.86
C PRO A 289 -19.80 -32.70 4.65
N ALA A 290 -19.45 -33.60 3.72
CA ALA A 290 -18.06 -33.90 3.36
C ALA A 290 -17.38 -32.77 2.56
N ASP A 291 -18.16 -31.95 1.84
CA ASP A 291 -17.67 -30.84 1.03
C ASP A 291 -17.54 -29.54 1.83
N VAL A 292 -18.01 -29.53 3.09
CA VAL A 292 -17.91 -28.38 3.98
C VAL A 292 -16.48 -28.25 4.50
N ASN A 293 -15.83 -27.15 4.15
CA ASN A 293 -14.49 -26.79 4.61
C ASN A 293 -14.53 -25.53 5.50
N VAL A 294 -13.38 -25.19 6.09
CA VAL A 294 -13.21 -24.03 6.96
C VAL A 294 -13.55 -22.71 6.26
N VAL A 295 -13.29 -22.61 4.94
CA VAL A 295 -13.60 -21.40 4.17
C VAL A 295 -15.12 -21.19 4.09
N LEU A 296 -15.87 -22.24 3.77
CA LEU A 296 -17.33 -22.21 3.67
C LEU A 296 -17.99 -21.89 5.03
N MET A 297 -17.40 -22.39 6.12
CA MET A 297 -17.80 -22.05 7.49
C MET A 297 -17.72 -20.53 7.72
N TRP A 298 -16.55 -19.92 7.51
CA TRP A 298 -16.36 -18.49 7.75
C TRP A 298 -17.25 -17.60 6.87
N GLN A 299 -17.50 -18.01 5.63
CA GLN A 299 -18.42 -17.31 4.71
C GLN A 299 -19.87 -17.29 5.23
N ASN A 300 -20.28 -18.31 5.99
CA ASN A 300 -21.65 -18.44 6.49
C ASN A 300 -21.86 -17.77 7.86
N VAL A 301 -20.80 -17.65 8.65
CA VAL A 301 -20.85 -17.09 10.01
C VAL A 301 -20.85 -15.55 10.02
N ASP A 302 -20.93 -14.92 8.84
CA ASP A 302 -21.02 -13.46 8.65
C ASP A 302 -22.33 -12.83 9.20
N SER A 303 -23.40 -13.62 9.32
CA SER A 303 -24.72 -13.15 9.74
C SER A 303 -25.00 -13.50 11.19
N LEU A 304 -25.48 -12.52 11.96
CA LEU A 304 -25.78 -12.71 13.39
C LEU A 304 -26.81 -13.82 13.65
N ARG A 305 -27.77 -13.99 12.73
CA ARG A 305 -28.78 -15.05 12.83
C ARG A 305 -28.13 -16.42 12.78
N PHE A 306 -27.33 -16.69 11.75
CA PHE A 306 -26.69 -17.99 11.61
C PHE A 306 -25.60 -18.21 12.65
N ALA A 307 -24.86 -17.17 13.04
CA ALA A 307 -23.88 -17.28 14.12
C ALA A 307 -24.51 -17.76 15.43
N LYS A 308 -25.76 -17.35 15.73
CA LYS A 308 -26.52 -17.89 16.89
C LYS A 308 -26.88 -19.36 16.71
N GLU A 309 -27.38 -19.74 15.54
CA GLU A 309 -27.74 -21.13 15.22
C GLU A 309 -26.51 -22.05 15.27
N TYR A 310 -25.37 -21.57 14.76
CA TYR A 310 -24.09 -22.28 14.77
C TYR A 310 -23.53 -22.46 16.18
N LEU A 311 -23.55 -21.39 16.99
CA LEU A 311 -23.13 -21.47 18.39
C LEU A 311 -24.01 -22.44 19.20
N ALA A 312 -25.32 -22.44 18.97
CA ALA A 312 -26.22 -23.41 19.60
C ALA A 312 -25.88 -24.86 19.20
N CYS A 313 -25.44 -25.08 17.96
CA CYS A 313 -24.95 -26.40 17.53
C CYS A 313 -23.70 -26.83 18.28
N MET A 314 -22.73 -25.92 18.51
CA MET A 314 -21.52 -26.23 19.28
C MET A 314 -21.85 -26.59 20.73
N VAL A 315 -22.78 -25.85 21.35
CA VAL A 315 -23.23 -26.12 22.73
C VAL A 315 -23.95 -27.49 22.81
N ALA A 316 -24.81 -27.81 21.86
CA ALA A 316 -25.50 -29.09 21.82
C ALA A 316 -24.54 -30.29 21.65
N GLU A 317 -23.44 -30.12 20.91
CA GLU A 317 -22.40 -31.15 20.80
C GLU A 317 -21.68 -31.40 22.12
N ASN A 318 -21.44 -30.34 22.90
CA ASN A 318 -20.90 -30.46 24.26
C ASN A 318 -21.85 -31.20 25.21
N GLU A 319 -23.15 -30.91 25.14
CA GLU A 319 -24.16 -31.59 25.96
C GLU A 319 -24.17 -33.11 25.68
N LYS A 320 -24.08 -33.51 24.40
CA LYS A 320 -23.95 -34.93 24.01
C LYS A 320 -22.65 -35.55 24.53
N ALA A 321 -21.53 -34.84 24.42
CA ALA A 321 -20.24 -35.34 24.89
C ALA A 321 -20.23 -35.57 26.42
N VAL A 322 -20.86 -34.67 27.18
CA VAL A 322 -21.00 -34.81 28.64
C VAL A 322 -21.92 -36.00 28.97
N ALA A 323 -23.07 -36.13 28.29
CA ALA A 323 -23.99 -37.24 28.51
C ALA A 323 -23.36 -38.61 28.20
N TYR A 324 -22.58 -38.70 27.13
CA TYR A 324 -21.83 -39.91 26.78
C TYR A 324 -20.79 -40.27 27.85
N GLN A 325 -20.02 -39.28 28.34
CA GLN A 325 -19.05 -39.50 29.42
C GLN A 325 -19.71 -39.94 30.73
N GLN A 326 -20.87 -39.39 31.08
CA GLN A 326 -21.63 -39.83 32.25
C GLN A 326 -22.10 -41.27 32.10
N LYS A 327 -22.67 -41.62 30.95
CA LYS A 327 -23.09 -42.99 30.64
C LYS A 327 -21.93 -43.99 30.70
N MET A 328 -20.75 -43.61 30.22
CA MET A 328 -19.55 -44.46 30.28
C MET A 328 -19.07 -44.67 31.72
N LYS A 329 -19.05 -43.61 32.54
CA LYS A 329 -18.70 -43.71 33.97
C LYS A 329 -19.69 -44.56 34.76
N GLU A 330 -20.97 -44.54 34.41
CA GLU A 330 -22.00 -45.38 35.02
C GLU A 330 -21.84 -46.85 34.62
N LEU A 331 -21.48 -47.14 33.37
CA LEU A 331 -21.13 -48.48 32.89
C LEU A 331 -19.87 -49.03 33.56
N ASP A 332 -18.80 -48.24 33.65
CA ASP A 332 -17.55 -48.60 34.35
C ASP A 332 -17.75 -48.81 35.85
N ALA A 333 -18.73 -48.12 36.46
CA ALA A 333 -19.08 -48.29 37.88
C ALA A 333 -20.02 -49.47 38.14
N ALA A 334 -20.73 -49.97 37.12
CA ALA A 334 -21.67 -51.08 37.20
C ALA A 334 -21.03 -52.45 36.93
N GLU A 335 -19.79 -52.50 36.43
CA GLU A 335 -19.03 -53.75 36.31
C GLU A 335 -18.37 -54.15 37.65
N PRO A 336 -18.74 -55.29 38.26
CA PRO A 336 -17.95 -55.85 39.34
C PRO A 336 -16.61 -56.35 38.79
N LYS A 337 -15.51 -56.06 39.50
CA LYS A 337 -14.20 -56.67 39.26
C LYS A 337 -14.27 -58.18 39.54
N GLU A 338 -14.78 -58.97 38.60
CA GLU A 338 -14.61 -60.42 38.60
C GLU A 338 -13.55 -60.81 37.57
N GLU A 339 -12.42 -61.29 38.10
CA GLU A 339 -11.48 -62.13 37.38
C GLU A 339 -12.23 -63.34 36.83
N THR A 340 -12.39 -63.45 35.51
CA THR A 340 -12.30 -64.74 34.82
C THR A 340 -12.13 -64.52 33.32
N GLY A 341 -11.05 -65.07 32.78
CA GLY A 341 -10.90 -65.20 31.35
C GLY A 341 -11.89 -66.22 30.80
N ALA A 342 -12.66 -65.84 29.79
CA ALA A 342 -12.82 -66.60 28.55
C ALA A 342 -13.81 -65.90 27.61
N VAL A 343 -13.44 -65.93 26.33
CA VAL A 343 -14.26 -65.67 25.13
C VAL A 343 -14.58 -64.20 24.87
N ALA A 344 -13.62 -63.58 24.19
CA ALA A 344 -13.86 -62.51 23.24
C ALA A 344 -14.79 -63.03 22.12
N ASP A 345 -16.08 -62.71 22.21
CA ASP A 345 -16.92 -62.47 21.05
C ASP A 345 -18.23 -61.80 21.51
N LYS A 346 -18.71 -60.82 20.75
CA LYS A 346 -19.85 -59.90 21.04
C LYS A 346 -19.52 -58.61 21.79
N ALA A 347 -18.93 -57.68 21.03
CA ALA A 347 -19.29 -56.28 21.13
C ALA A 347 -19.27 -55.64 19.73
N GLU A 348 -19.99 -56.21 18.77
CA GLU A 348 -20.45 -55.44 17.60
C GLU A 348 -21.63 -54.56 18.04
N GLY A 349 -21.32 -53.53 18.82
CA GLY A 349 -22.15 -52.34 18.95
C GLY A 349 -22.03 -51.56 17.64
N THR A 350 -23.15 -51.39 16.95
CA THR A 350 -23.27 -50.81 15.61
C THR A 350 -22.48 -49.50 15.44
N ALA A 351 -21.89 -49.28 14.25
CA ALA A 351 -21.26 -48.01 13.82
C ALA A 351 -22.15 -46.74 14.01
N THR A 352 -23.42 -46.92 14.38
CA THR A 352 -24.37 -45.88 14.78
C THR A 352 -24.09 -45.30 16.16
N GLU A 353 -23.56 -46.08 17.11
CA GLU A 353 -23.24 -45.62 18.48
C GLU A 353 -21.96 -44.77 18.54
N GLU A 354 -21.05 -44.96 17.58
CA GLU A 354 -19.82 -44.17 17.47
C GLU A 354 -20.08 -42.73 16.98
N LYS A 355 -21.17 -42.51 16.25
CA LYS A 355 -21.61 -41.19 15.77
C LYS A 355 -22.26 -40.30 16.85
N ASP A 356 -22.62 -40.86 18.00
CA ASP A 356 -23.41 -40.17 19.03
C ASP A 356 -22.59 -39.78 20.28
N LYS A 357 -21.26 -39.97 20.24
CA LYS A 357 -20.35 -39.64 21.35
C LYS A 357 -20.25 -38.13 21.63
N GLY A 358 -20.66 -37.28 20.69
CA GLY A 358 -20.46 -35.83 20.74
C GLY A 358 -18.98 -35.44 20.66
N THR A 359 -18.68 -34.27 20.09
CA THR A 359 -17.31 -33.71 20.12
C THR A 359 -17.23 -32.67 21.22
N ARG A 360 -16.24 -32.75 22.12
CA ARG A 360 -16.02 -31.72 23.15
C ARG A 360 -15.35 -30.52 22.49
N LEU A 361 -16.04 -29.39 22.47
CA LEU A 361 -15.65 -28.13 21.86
C LEU A 361 -15.52 -27.05 22.94
N ASP A 362 -14.48 -26.24 22.87
CA ASP A 362 -14.36 -25.08 23.76
C ASP A 362 -15.26 -23.94 23.25
N VAL A 363 -16.36 -23.69 23.98
CA VAL A 363 -17.34 -22.62 23.70
C VAL A 363 -17.20 -21.45 24.67
N GLU A 364 -16.23 -21.48 25.58
CA GLU A 364 -16.14 -20.51 26.67
C GLU A 364 -15.75 -19.11 26.14
N GLY A 365 -16.57 -18.11 26.45
CA GLY A 365 -16.38 -16.73 25.99
C GLY A 365 -16.83 -16.45 24.54
N LEU A 366 -17.24 -17.48 23.79
CA LEU A 366 -17.75 -17.32 22.43
C LEU A 366 -19.18 -16.78 22.43
N THR A 367 -19.42 -15.73 21.65
CA THR A 367 -20.75 -15.16 21.42
C THR A 367 -21.03 -15.04 19.92
N ALA A 368 -22.30 -15.06 19.53
CA ALA A 368 -22.68 -14.89 18.13
C ALA A 368 -22.18 -13.56 17.53
N ALA A 369 -22.11 -12.49 18.34
CA ALA A 369 -21.53 -11.23 17.90
C ALA A 369 -20.01 -11.37 17.66
N ARG A 370 -19.30 -12.07 18.55
CA ARG A 370 -17.86 -12.34 18.41
C ARG A 370 -17.55 -13.14 17.14
N LEU A 371 -18.33 -14.19 16.86
CA LEU A 371 -18.27 -14.98 15.63
C LEU A 371 -18.36 -14.11 14.37
N VAL A 372 -19.33 -13.19 14.32
CA VAL A 372 -19.47 -12.23 13.21
C VAL A 372 -18.26 -11.31 13.10
N THR A 373 -17.77 -10.77 14.22
CA THR A 373 -16.59 -9.88 14.20
C THR A 373 -15.33 -10.59 13.68
N LEU A 374 -15.14 -11.86 14.03
CA LEU A 374 -14.02 -12.67 13.53
C LEU A 374 -14.16 -12.98 12.04
N ALA A 375 -15.38 -13.29 11.57
CA ALA A 375 -15.66 -13.49 10.15
C ALA A 375 -15.36 -12.22 9.34
N GLN A 376 -15.77 -11.04 9.84
CA GLN A 376 -15.48 -9.75 9.21
C GLN A 376 -13.99 -9.42 9.21
N ALA A 377 -13.28 -9.65 10.32
CA ALA A 377 -11.83 -9.42 10.40
C ALA A 377 -11.05 -10.29 9.39
N ARG A 378 -11.52 -11.52 9.12
CA ARG A 378 -10.92 -12.42 8.13
C ARG A 378 -11.18 -11.97 6.68
N ASP A 379 -12.39 -11.49 6.38
CA ASP A 379 -12.67 -10.90 5.06
C ASP A 379 -11.85 -9.63 4.82
N GLU A 380 -11.70 -8.83 5.87
CA GLU A 380 -10.85 -7.64 5.87
C GLU A 380 -9.37 -7.99 5.60
N GLU A 381 -8.83 -9.05 6.22
CA GLU A 381 -7.49 -9.58 5.93
C GLU A 381 -7.30 -9.95 4.46
N ALA A 382 -8.27 -10.68 3.89
CA ALA A 382 -8.24 -11.06 2.49
C ALA A 382 -8.26 -9.83 1.56
N SER A 383 -9.00 -8.79 1.94
CA SER A 383 -9.05 -7.51 1.21
C SER A 383 -7.71 -6.74 1.28
N LEU A 384 -7.01 -6.79 2.42
CA LEU A 384 -5.70 -6.17 2.60
C LEU A 384 -4.62 -6.84 1.75
N ILE A 385 -4.59 -8.17 1.69
CA ILE A 385 -3.67 -8.91 0.82
C ILE A 385 -3.92 -8.58 -0.66
N ARG A 386 -5.18 -8.43 -1.06
CA ARG A 386 -5.53 -7.99 -2.42
C ARG A 386 -5.05 -6.57 -2.68
N ALA A 387 -5.27 -5.66 -1.74
CA ALA A 387 -4.85 -4.27 -1.85
C ALA A 387 -3.32 -4.13 -1.93
N GLU A 388 -2.57 -4.91 -1.13
CA GLU A 388 -1.10 -4.96 -1.17
C GLU A 388 -0.61 -5.35 -2.57
N ARG A 389 -1.19 -6.41 -3.17
CA ARG A 389 -0.85 -6.84 -4.53
C ARG A 389 -1.14 -5.78 -5.60
N LEU A 390 -2.25 -5.04 -5.46
CA LEU A 390 -2.64 -3.98 -6.40
C LEU A 390 -1.84 -2.69 -6.25
N THR A 391 -1.15 -2.52 -5.12
CA THR A 391 -0.37 -1.32 -4.79
C THR A 391 1.15 -1.53 -4.84
N VAL A 392 1.61 -2.71 -5.31
CA VAL A 392 3.04 -2.94 -5.56
C VAL A 392 3.58 -1.89 -6.54
N GLY A 393 4.66 -1.22 -6.18
CA GLY A 393 5.28 -0.12 -6.94
C GLY A 393 4.54 1.23 -6.83
N ALA A 394 3.53 1.35 -5.96
CA ALA A 394 2.84 2.62 -5.74
C ALA A 394 3.80 3.66 -5.10
N GLY A 395 4.01 4.77 -5.81
CA GLY A 395 4.91 5.84 -5.37
C GLY A 395 6.35 5.73 -5.88
N GLU A 396 6.68 4.69 -6.65
CA GLU A 396 7.95 4.61 -7.38
C GLU A 396 7.90 5.48 -8.67
N GLY A 397 8.99 6.19 -8.96
CA GLY A 397 9.11 7.04 -10.16
C GLY A 397 8.80 8.53 -9.94
N PHE A 398 8.99 9.33 -10.98
CA PHE A 398 8.80 10.79 -10.92
C PHE A 398 7.33 11.14 -10.69
N MET A 399 7.03 11.94 -9.66
CA MET A 399 5.67 12.28 -9.21
C MET A 399 4.79 11.05 -8.91
N GLY A 400 5.37 9.88 -8.61
CA GLY A 400 4.63 8.63 -8.42
C GLY A 400 4.03 8.07 -9.71
N LEU A 401 4.54 8.51 -10.87
CA LEU A 401 4.22 7.96 -12.19
C LEU A 401 5.31 6.99 -12.59
N GLY A 402 4.91 5.75 -12.93
CA GLY A 402 5.81 4.82 -13.58
C GLY A 402 6.33 5.40 -14.91
N GLU A 403 7.57 5.09 -15.28
CA GLU A 403 8.24 5.65 -16.46
C GLU A 403 7.39 5.57 -17.74
N ARG A 404 6.68 4.45 -17.93
CA ARG A 404 5.78 4.22 -19.07
C ARG A 404 4.61 5.21 -19.11
N LEU A 405 4.00 5.49 -17.94
CA LEU A 405 2.88 6.41 -17.82
C LEU A 405 3.33 7.86 -18.03
N ALA A 406 4.50 8.23 -17.50
CA ALA A 406 5.09 9.56 -17.71
C ALA A 406 5.32 9.82 -19.21
N TRP A 407 5.83 8.84 -19.95
CA TRP A 407 5.99 8.94 -21.41
C TRP A 407 4.66 9.08 -22.17
N LEU A 408 3.65 8.29 -21.82
CA LEU A 408 2.32 8.40 -22.44
C LEU A 408 1.68 9.78 -22.17
N LEU A 409 1.84 10.29 -20.95
CA LEU A 409 1.38 11.61 -20.57
C LEU A 409 2.07 12.72 -21.39
N PHE A 410 3.40 12.63 -21.52
CA PHE A 410 4.18 13.59 -22.31
C PHE A 410 3.71 13.65 -23.77
N VAL A 411 3.56 12.49 -24.42
CA VAL A 411 3.09 12.42 -25.81
C VAL A 411 1.66 12.96 -25.96
N SER A 412 0.76 12.65 -25.01
CA SER A 412 -0.62 13.14 -25.01
C SER A 412 -0.69 14.67 -24.91
N LEU A 413 0.11 15.27 -24.01
CA LEU A 413 0.19 16.73 -23.86
C LEU A 413 0.74 17.40 -25.13
N LEU A 414 1.71 16.77 -25.80
CA LEU A 414 2.30 17.28 -27.04
C LEU A 414 1.24 17.32 -28.16
N VAL A 415 0.50 16.21 -28.37
CA VAL A 415 -0.58 16.15 -29.36
C VAL A 415 -1.69 17.18 -29.06
N CYS A 416 -2.05 17.33 -27.79
CA CYS A 416 -3.00 18.36 -27.36
C CYS A 416 -2.51 19.77 -27.69
N GLY A 417 -1.25 20.09 -27.38
CA GLY A 417 -0.63 21.37 -27.67
C GLY A 417 -0.63 21.72 -29.16
N ILE A 418 -0.35 20.75 -30.03
CA ILE A 418 -0.44 20.93 -31.49
C ILE A 418 -1.88 21.24 -31.91
N GLY A 419 -2.86 20.53 -31.36
CA GLY A 419 -4.28 20.76 -31.63
C GLY A 419 -4.73 22.17 -31.25
N ILE A 420 -4.34 22.64 -30.06
CA ILE A 420 -4.62 24.00 -29.59
C ILE A 420 -3.96 25.04 -30.50
N ALA A 421 -2.67 24.84 -30.85
CA ALA A 421 -1.95 25.76 -31.71
C ALA A 421 -2.60 25.88 -33.10
N ASN A 422 -3.06 24.77 -33.67
CA ASN A 422 -3.75 24.77 -34.96
C ASN A 422 -5.11 25.49 -34.90
N ALA A 423 -5.90 25.25 -33.85
CA ALA A 423 -7.14 25.98 -33.63
C ALA A 423 -6.90 27.49 -33.50
N MET A 424 -5.82 27.88 -32.81
CA MET A 424 -5.48 29.29 -32.61
C MET A 424 -4.95 29.97 -33.88
N LEU A 425 -4.20 29.26 -34.73
CA LEU A 425 -3.83 29.76 -36.06
C LEU A 425 -5.06 30.09 -36.91
N MET A 426 -6.09 29.24 -36.86
CA MET A 426 -7.35 29.49 -37.56
C MET A 426 -8.06 30.75 -37.01
N THR A 427 -8.10 30.91 -35.68
CA THR A 427 -8.68 32.11 -35.04
C THR A 427 -7.96 33.40 -35.45
N VAL A 428 -6.64 33.36 -35.57
CA VAL A 428 -5.83 34.50 -36.03
C VAL A 428 -6.19 34.88 -37.45
N THR A 429 -6.36 33.91 -38.35
CA THR A 429 -6.72 34.19 -39.75
C THR A 429 -8.11 34.78 -39.91
N GLU A 430 -9.07 34.41 -39.06
CA GLU A 430 -10.43 34.97 -39.11
C GLU A 430 -10.51 36.38 -38.57
N ARG A 431 -9.73 36.67 -37.52
CA ARG A 431 -9.68 37.98 -36.88
C ARG A 431 -8.65 38.90 -37.53
N PHE A 432 -8.17 38.57 -38.73
CA PHE A 432 -7.10 39.30 -39.40
C PHE A 432 -7.43 40.78 -39.61
N THR A 433 -8.64 41.08 -40.05
CA THR A 433 -9.12 42.45 -40.23
C THR A 433 -9.27 43.20 -38.91
N GLU A 434 -9.72 42.54 -37.84
CA GLU A 434 -9.78 43.12 -36.49
C GLU A 434 -8.37 43.44 -35.95
N ILE A 435 -7.39 42.56 -36.16
CA ILE A 435 -6.01 42.78 -35.73
C ILE A 435 -5.40 43.96 -36.51
N ALA A 436 -5.65 44.03 -37.82
CA ALA A 436 -5.15 45.10 -38.67
C ALA A 436 -5.72 46.46 -38.28
N THR A 437 -7.02 46.55 -37.97
CA THR A 437 -7.62 47.82 -37.51
C THR A 437 -7.05 48.26 -36.17
N LEU A 438 -6.86 47.34 -35.21
CA LEU A 438 -6.20 47.64 -33.93
C LEU A 438 -4.78 48.16 -34.13
N LYS A 439 -4.00 47.56 -35.03
CA LYS A 439 -2.65 48.04 -35.37
C LYS A 439 -2.65 49.42 -36.02
N CYS A 440 -3.59 49.69 -36.92
CA CYS A 440 -3.75 51.02 -37.51
C CYS A 440 -4.10 52.09 -36.46
N LEU A 441 -4.78 51.70 -35.38
CA LEU A 441 -5.09 52.56 -34.23
C LEU A 441 -3.92 52.69 -33.24
N GLY A 442 -2.78 52.03 -33.49
CA GLY A 442 -1.57 52.14 -32.67
C GLY A 442 -1.36 51.00 -31.65
N ALA A 443 -2.07 49.88 -31.75
CA ALA A 443 -1.83 48.73 -30.90
C ALA A 443 -0.44 48.11 -31.14
N LEU A 444 0.32 47.90 -30.05
CA LEU A 444 1.64 47.26 -30.08
C LEU A 444 1.52 45.75 -30.34
N ASP A 445 2.53 45.15 -30.97
CA ASP A 445 2.61 43.70 -31.21
C ASP A 445 2.46 42.90 -29.89
N GLY A 446 3.05 43.39 -28.80
CA GLY A 446 2.94 42.76 -27.47
C GLY A 446 1.50 42.76 -26.91
N PHE A 447 0.71 43.79 -27.21
CA PHE A 447 -0.70 43.86 -26.78
C PHE A 447 -1.53 42.78 -27.48
N ILE A 448 -1.35 42.62 -28.79
CA ILE A 448 -2.04 41.60 -29.59
C ILE A 448 -1.63 40.20 -29.11
N MET A 449 -0.35 39.99 -28.82
CA MET A 449 0.15 38.71 -28.30
C MET A 449 -0.51 38.36 -26.96
N ILE A 450 -0.52 39.28 -26.00
CA ILE A 450 -1.14 39.05 -24.67
C ILE A 450 -2.64 38.81 -24.80
N MET A 451 -3.34 39.53 -25.68
CA MET A 451 -4.78 39.33 -25.91
C MET A 451 -5.10 37.89 -26.31
N PHE A 452 -4.37 37.33 -27.28
CA PHE A 452 -4.58 35.95 -27.72
C PHE A 452 -4.12 34.92 -26.68
N VAL A 453 -3.01 35.16 -25.99
CA VAL A 453 -2.56 34.27 -24.89
C VAL A 453 -3.59 34.24 -23.76
N MET A 454 -4.17 35.38 -23.40
CA MET A 454 -5.23 35.47 -22.39
C MET A 454 -6.52 34.76 -22.83
N GLU A 455 -6.89 34.87 -24.11
CA GLU A 455 -8.01 34.12 -24.70
C GLU A 455 -7.76 32.61 -24.56
N SER A 456 -6.56 32.14 -24.89
CA SER A 456 -6.18 30.73 -24.70
C SER A 456 -6.14 30.32 -23.23
N CYS A 457 -5.66 31.17 -22.32
CA CYS A 457 -5.71 30.91 -20.88
C CYS A 457 -7.15 30.69 -20.38
N PHE A 458 -8.11 31.48 -20.87
CA PHE A 458 -9.51 31.32 -20.50
C PHE A 458 -10.10 30.00 -21.02
N LEU A 459 -9.79 29.63 -22.27
CA LEU A 459 -10.14 28.31 -22.81
C LEU A 459 -9.48 27.17 -22.01
N GLY A 460 -8.22 27.37 -21.62
CA GLY A 460 -7.44 26.48 -20.76
C GLY A 460 -8.04 26.31 -19.37
N PHE A 461 -8.57 27.38 -18.78
CA PHE A 461 -9.25 27.34 -17.49
C PHE A 461 -10.55 26.53 -17.58
N VAL A 462 -11.42 26.83 -18.55
CA VAL A 462 -12.70 26.11 -18.72
C VAL A 462 -12.45 24.63 -19.04
N GLY A 463 -11.56 24.35 -20.00
CA GLY A 463 -11.17 22.98 -20.33
C GLY A 463 -10.51 22.26 -19.16
N GLY A 464 -9.65 22.96 -18.41
CA GLY A 464 -9.00 22.42 -17.22
C GLY A 464 -9.97 22.07 -16.10
N VAL A 465 -10.96 22.91 -15.83
CA VAL A 465 -12.01 22.63 -14.83
C VAL A 465 -12.82 21.41 -15.25
N ILE A 466 -13.33 21.38 -16.49
CA ILE A 466 -14.13 20.25 -16.98
C ILE A 466 -13.31 18.96 -16.97
N GLY A 467 -12.08 19.03 -17.49
CA GLY A 467 -11.17 17.89 -17.55
C GLY A 467 -10.80 17.35 -16.18
N SER A 468 -10.42 18.22 -15.24
CA SER A 468 -10.04 17.82 -13.89
C SER A 468 -11.19 17.11 -13.15
N ILE A 469 -12.41 17.62 -13.26
CA ILE A 469 -13.59 16.98 -12.65
C ILE A 469 -13.83 15.60 -13.28
N LEU A 470 -13.84 15.50 -14.61
CA LEU A 470 -14.06 14.23 -15.30
C LEU A 470 -12.96 13.21 -14.98
N GLY A 471 -11.70 13.62 -15.01
CA GLY A 471 -10.56 12.75 -14.69
C GLY A 471 -10.60 12.27 -13.24
N ALA A 472 -10.97 13.14 -12.30
CA ALA A 472 -11.13 12.77 -10.90
C ALA A 472 -12.24 11.72 -10.70
N LEU A 473 -13.40 11.91 -11.34
CA LEU A 473 -14.54 10.98 -11.27
C LEU A 473 -14.20 9.61 -11.89
N ILE A 474 -13.53 9.59 -13.04
CA ILE A 474 -13.09 8.35 -13.69
C ILE A 474 -12.06 7.62 -12.80
N GLY A 475 -11.06 8.35 -12.27
CA GLY A 475 -10.06 7.77 -11.38
C GLY A 475 -10.67 7.19 -10.11
N LEU A 476 -11.58 7.95 -9.48
CA LEU A 476 -12.28 7.52 -8.26
C LEU A 476 -13.17 6.30 -8.49
N SER A 477 -13.98 6.30 -9.56
CA SER A 477 -14.86 5.16 -9.87
C SER A 477 -14.09 3.88 -10.16
N ARG A 478 -12.98 3.96 -10.90
CA ARG A 478 -12.09 2.82 -11.18
C ARG A 478 -11.45 2.28 -9.89
N MET A 479 -11.05 3.16 -8.97
CA MET A 479 -10.45 2.78 -7.70
C MET A 479 -11.45 2.14 -6.74
N LEU A 480 -12.67 2.69 -6.65
CA LEU A 480 -13.76 2.08 -5.89
C LEU A 480 -14.11 0.69 -6.42
N ALA A 481 -14.09 0.50 -7.75
CA ALA A 481 -14.31 -0.82 -8.36
C ALA A 481 -13.15 -1.80 -8.09
N ALA A 482 -11.90 -1.30 -7.99
CA ALA A 482 -10.72 -2.14 -7.78
C ALA A 482 -10.53 -2.57 -6.32
N PHE A 483 -10.72 -1.66 -5.37
CA PHE A 483 -10.46 -1.89 -3.94
C PHE A 483 -11.73 -2.20 -3.12
N GLY A 484 -12.92 -1.89 -3.65
CA GLY A 484 -14.18 -2.03 -2.92
C GLY A 484 -14.41 -0.91 -1.89
N LEU A 485 -15.54 -0.98 -1.18
CA LEU A 485 -15.97 0.05 -0.23
C LEU A 485 -15.13 0.08 1.06
N ASN A 486 -14.43 -1.02 1.38
CA ASN A 486 -13.60 -1.14 2.59
C ASN A 486 -12.43 -0.13 2.63
N PHE A 487 -12.00 0.37 1.47
CA PHE A 487 -10.93 1.36 1.35
C PHE A 487 -11.42 2.78 1.04
N ALA A 488 -12.74 3.03 1.08
CA ALA A 488 -13.28 4.37 0.82
C ALA A 488 -12.73 5.42 1.81
N GLY A 489 -12.49 5.04 3.06
CA GLY A 489 -11.86 5.90 4.06
C GLY A 489 -10.36 6.18 3.83
N ALA A 490 -9.70 5.42 2.94
CA ALA A 490 -8.30 5.62 2.59
C ALA A 490 -8.10 6.59 1.41
N ILE A 491 -9.18 7.18 0.87
CA ILE A 491 -9.09 8.13 -0.24
C ILE A 491 -8.57 9.47 0.27
N PRO A 492 -7.44 9.99 -0.25
CA PRO A 492 -6.85 11.23 0.22
C PRO A 492 -7.57 12.44 -0.39
N ALA A 493 -8.71 12.83 0.19
CA ALA A 493 -9.56 13.90 -0.34
C ALA A 493 -8.81 15.23 -0.53
N THR A 494 -7.96 15.60 0.42
CA THR A 494 -7.14 16.82 0.34
C THR A 494 -6.18 16.79 -0.85
N ASP A 495 -5.47 15.67 -1.05
CA ASP A 495 -4.51 15.54 -2.16
C ASP A 495 -5.23 15.56 -3.51
N ILE A 496 -6.42 14.97 -3.60
CA ILE A 496 -7.25 15.04 -4.80
C ILE A 496 -7.66 16.47 -5.11
N ILE A 497 -8.07 17.26 -4.12
CA ILE A 497 -8.42 18.68 -4.31
C ILE A 497 -7.21 19.47 -4.80
N VAL A 498 -6.04 19.25 -4.20
CA VAL A 498 -4.78 19.87 -4.64
C VAL A 498 -4.45 19.48 -6.08
N ALA A 499 -4.63 18.20 -6.44
CA ALA A 499 -4.41 17.70 -7.79
C ALA A 499 -5.39 18.29 -8.81
N ILE A 500 -6.66 18.54 -8.44
CA ILE A 500 -7.63 19.24 -9.27
C ILE A 500 -7.12 20.65 -9.59
N VAL A 501 -6.73 21.42 -8.57
CA VAL A 501 -6.22 22.79 -8.75
C VAL A 501 -4.96 22.79 -9.62
N ALA A 502 -4.01 21.88 -9.34
CA ALA A 502 -2.80 21.73 -10.13
C ALA A 502 -3.10 21.36 -11.60
N SER A 503 -4.08 20.49 -11.84
CA SER A 503 -4.50 20.09 -13.19
C SER A 503 -5.14 21.24 -13.97
N VAL A 504 -5.94 22.09 -13.31
CA VAL A 504 -6.49 23.31 -13.92
C VAL A 504 -5.38 24.27 -14.32
N ILE A 505 -4.42 24.52 -13.42
CA ILE A 505 -3.26 25.38 -13.69
C ILE A 505 -2.45 24.81 -14.87
N MET A 506 -2.22 23.50 -14.89
CA MET A 506 -1.50 22.85 -15.98
C MET A 506 -2.25 22.98 -17.32
N GLY A 507 -3.57 22.87 -17.32
CA GLY A 507 -4.41 23.11 -18.51
C GLY A 507 -4.29 24.56 -19.02
N MET A 508 -4.29 25.54 -18.11
CA MET A 508 -4.06 26.94 -18.47
C MET A 508 -2.66 27.17 -19.05
N LEU A 509 -1.62 26.62 -18.41
CA LEU A 509 -0.24 26.72 -18.89
C LEU A 509 -0.08 26.07 -20.25
N LEU A 510 -0.61 24.88 -20.46
CA LEU A 510 -0.57 24.17 -21.75
C LEU A 510 -1.20 25.02 -22.85
N ALA A 511 -2.39 25.59 -22.59
CA ALA A 511 -3.08 26.44 -23.55
C ALA A 511 -2.28 27.73 -23.84
N ALA A 512 -1.71 28.36 -22.81
CA ALA A 512 -0.87 29.55 -22.95
C ALA A 512 0.37 29.25 -23.81
N PHE A 513 1.11 28.18 -23.50
CA PHE A 513 2.31 27.77 -24.24
C PHE A 513 2.00 27.42 -25.69
N ALA A 514 0.91 26.70 -25.95
CA ALA A 514 0.47 26.36 -27.30
C ALA A 514 0.07 27.60 -28.12
N ALA A 515 -0.42 28.66 -27.47
CA ALA A 515 -0.84 29.90 -28.11
C ALA A 515 0.33 30.83 -28.47
N VAL A 516 1.48 30.74 -27.79
CA VAL A 516 2.62 31.66 -28.00
C VAL A 516 3.00 31.79 -29.48
N LEU A 517 3.18 30.66 -30.18
CA LEU A 517 3.60 30.65 -31.58
C LEU A 517 2.53 31.27 -32.52
N PRO A 518 1.25 30.83 -32.47
CA PRO A 518 0.17 31.49 -33.22
C PRO A 518 0.02 32.98 -32.89
N SER A 519 0.04 33.37 -31.61
CA SER A 519 -0.11 34.75 -31.16
C SER A 519 1.04 35.64 -31.64
N PHE A 520 2.26 35.10 -31.67
CA PHE A 520 3.41 35.80 -32.22
C PHE A 520 3.27 36.02 -33.73
N LYS A 521 2.78 35.01 -34.47
CA LYS A 521 2.46 35.18 -35.89
C LYS A 521 1.38 36.24 -36.09
N ALA A 522 0.30 36.21 -35.31
CA ALA A 522 -0.78 37.20 -35.32
C ALA A 522 -0.27 38.63 -35.10
N ALA A 523 0.57 38.78 -34.09
CA ALA A 523 1.16 40.05 -33.72
C ALA A 523 2.09 40.62 -34.79
N ARG A 524 2.64 39.81 -35.71
CA ARG A 524 3.55 40.29 -36.77
C ARG A 524 2.89 40.49 -38.13
N LEU A 525 1.57 40.35 -38.20
CA LEU A 525 0.83 40.56 -39.44
C LEU A 525 0.87 42.03 -39.89
N ALA A 526 1.06 42.23 -41.19
CA ALA A 526 1.15 43.55 -41.80
C ALA A 526 -0.27 44.11 -42.07
N PRO A 527 -0.64 45.29 -41.51
CA PRO A 527 -2.00 45.83 -41.66
C PRO A 527 -2.42 46.08 -43.12
N MET A 528 -1.44 46.38 -43.98
CA MET A 528 -1.66 46.58 -45.42
C MET A 528 -2.13 45.31 -46.14
N GLU A 529 -1.75 44.13 -45.68
CA GLU A 529 -2.19 42.86 -46.28
C GLU A 529 -3.67 42.61 -46.00
N ALA A 530 -4.17 42.98 -44.83
CA ALA A 530 -5.59 42.85 -44.48
C ALA A 530 -6.52 43.75 -45.30
N MET A 531 -6.02 44.92 -45.73
CA MET A 531 -6.77 45.84 -46.59
C MET A 531 -6.69 45.48 -48.08
N ARG A 532 -5.86 44.50 -48.45
CA ARG A 532 -5.69 44.04 -49.84
C ARG A 532 -6.53 42.79 -50.16
N ILE A 533 -7.13 42.17 -49.14
CA ILE A 533 -8.00 41.01 -49.31
C ILE A 533 -9.37 41.53 -49.77
N GLU A 534 -9.62 41.40 -51.07
CA GLU A 534 -10.96 41.53 -51.70
C GLU A 534 -11.79 40.26 -51.49
#